data_AF-P40638-F1
#
_entry.id   AF-P40638-F1
#
_cell.length_a   1.000
_cell.length_b   1.000
_cell.length_c   1.000
_cell.angle_alpha   90.00
_cell.angle_beta   90.00
_cell.angle_gamma   90.00
#
_symmetry.space_group_name_H-M   'P 1'
#
loop_
_entity.id
_entity.type
_entity.pdbx_description
1 polymer ?
#
loop_
_entity_poly.entity_id
_entity_poly.type
_entity_poly.pdbx_seq_one_letter_code
_entity_poly.pdbx_strand_id
1 'polypeptide(L)' 'VKRPMNAFMVGSQIERRKIMEQSPDMHNAEISKRLGKRWKLLKGSDKIPFIREAERLRIKHMADYPDYKYRP' A
#
# COMPACT_ATOMS: atom_id res chain seq x y z
N VAL A 1 14.61 6.81 -8.51
CA VAL A 1 13.16 6.55 -8.73
C VAL A 1 12.60 5.77 -7.55
N LYS A 2 11.49 6.20 -6.94
CA LYS A 2 10.86 5.48 -5.80
C LYS A 2 10.23 4.17 -6.30
N ARG A 3 10.27 3.12 -5.48
CA ARG A 3 9.64 1.81 -5.78
C ARG A 3 8.13 1.98 -5.97
N PRO A 4 7.48 1.23 -6.89
CA PRO A 4 6.03 1.18 -6.97
C PRO A 4 5.44 0.54 -5.70
N MET A 5 4.25 0.99 -5.31
CA MET A 5 3.54 0.44 -4.15
C MET A 5 3.00 -0.96 -4.46
N ASN A 6 3.26 -1.92 -3.56
CA ASN A 6 2.61 -3.22 -3.61
C ASN A 6 1.16 -3.14 -3.09
N ALA A 7 0.40 -4.25 -3.19
CA ALA A 7 -1.01 -4.29 -2.82
C ALA A 7 -1.28 -3.85 -1.38
N PHE A 8 -0.43 -4.25 -0.42
CA PHE A 8 -0.54 -3.81 0.96
C PHE A 8 -0.29 -2.31 1.09
N MET A 9 0.73 -1.77 0.42
CA MET A 9 1.03 -0.34 0.45
C MET A 9 -0.10 0.51 -0.14
N VAL A 10 -0.70 0.06 -1.25
CA VAL A 10 -1.88 0.73 -1.84
C VAL A 10 -3.05 0.74 -0.87
N GLY A 11 -3.43 -0.42 -0.33
CA GLY A 11 -4.56 -0.50 0.62
C GLY A 11 -4.31 0.25 1.92
N SER A 12 -3.09 0.15 2.45
CA SER A 12 -2.70 0.80 3.71
C SER A 12 -2.67 2.32 3.62
N GLN A 13 -2.41 2.90 2.44
CA GLN A 13 -2.42 4.36 2.26
C GLN A 13 -3.82 4.96 2.52
N ILE A 14 -4.86 4.32 1.98
CA ILE A 14 -6.26 4.76 2.14
C ILE A 14 -6.69 4.57 3.60
N GLU A 15 -6.41 3.40 4.17
CA GLU A 15 -6.83 3.07 5.54
C GLU A 15 -6.05 3.88 6.59
N ARG A 16 -4.76 4.16 6.37
CA ARG A 16 -3.98 5.06 7.23
C ARG A 16 -4.61 6.44 7.32
N ARG A 17 -5.03 7.01 6.18
CA ARG A 17 -5.67 8.33 6.14
C ARG A 17 -6.93 8.36 7.01
N LYS A 18 -7.80 7.36 6.86
CA LYS A 18 -9.03 7.23 7.69
C LYS A 18 -8.71 7.16 9.19
N ILE A 19 -7.68 6.40 9.57
CA ILE A 19 -7.27 6.28 10.98
C ILE A 19 -6.73 7.61 11.50
N MET A 20 -5.92 8.32 10.71
CA MET A 20 -5.38 9.63 11.11
C MET A 20 -6.46 10.71 11.21
N GLU A 21 -7.49 10.67 10.37
CA GLU A 21 -8.66 11.57 10.48
C GLU A 21 -9.47 11.31 11.76
N GLN A 22 -9.60 10.05 12.18
CA GLN A 22 -10.35 9.66 13.39
C GLN A 22 -9.51 9.75 14.67
N SER A 23 -8.19 9.70 14.57
CA SER A 23 -7.26 9.66 15.70
C SER A 23 -5.94 10.34 15.33
N PRO A 24 -5.93 11.68 15.23
CA PRO A 24 -4.77 12.45 14.74
C PRO A 24 -3.52 12.26 15.60
N ASP A 25 -3.68 12.01 16.90
CA ASP A 25 -2.58 11.81 17.85
C ASP A 25 -2.03 10.37 17.86
N MET A 26 -2.62 9.46 17.09
CA MET A 26 -2.19 8.07 17.06
C MET A 26 -0.81 7.93 16.42
N HIS A 27 0.12 7.34 17.17
CA HIS A 27 1.47 7.15 16.69
C HIS A 27 1.52 6.21 15.46
N ASN A 28 2.30 6.58 14.44
CA ASN A 28 2.37 5.85 13.17
C ASN A 28 2.77 4.37 13.30
N ALA A 29 3.57 4.00 14.32
CA ALA A 29 3.89 2.59 14.57
C ALA A 29 2.64 1.78 14.97
N GLU A 30 1.76 2.37 15.78
CA GLU A 30 0.49 1.75 16.19
C GLU A 30 -0.48 1.63 15.00
N ILE A 31 -0.58 2.68 14.18
CA ILE A 31 -1.36 2.63 12.93
C ILE A 31 -0.85 1.49 12.04
N SER A 32 0.47 1.36 11.88
CA SER A 32 1.07 0.33 11.03
C SER A 32 0.78 -1.09 11.55
N LYS A 33 0.80 -1.32 12.87
CA LYS A 33 0.40 -2.60 13.48
C LYS A 33 -1.06 -2.94 13.17
N ARG A 34 -1.98 -1.99 13.34
CA ARG A 34 -3.42 -2.17 13.05
C ARG A 34 -3.67 -2.48 11.57
N LEU A 35 -3.03 -1.74 10.67
CA LEU A 35 -3.11 -1.96 9.22
C LEU A 35 -2.62 -3.36 8.83
N GLY A 36 -1.48 -3.80 9.39
CA GLY A 36 -0.95 -5.14 9.16
C GLY A 36 -1.91 -6.25 9.61
N LYS A 37 -2.52 -6.10 10.80
CA LYS A 37 -3.54 -7.05 11.30
C LYS A 37 -4.77 -7.06 10.39
N ARG A 38 -5.31 -5.89 10.03
CA ARG A 38 -6.49 -5.77 9.16
C ARG A 38 -6.22 -6.39 7.79
N TRP A 39 -5.07 -6.13 7.19
CA TRP A 39 -4.69 -6.70 5.90
C TRP A 39 -4.63 -8.24 5.92
N LYS A 40 -4.11 -8.83 7.00
CA LYS A 40 -4.10 -10.30 7.16
C LYS A 40 -5.50 -10.89 7.25
N LEU A 41 -6.46 -10.18 7.85
CA LEU A 41 -7.85 -10.62 8.03
C LEU A 41 -8.73 -10.44 6.79
N LEU A 42 -8.35 -9.59 5.83
CA LEU A 42 -9.10 -9.42 4.57
C LEU A 42 -9.15 -10.74 3.78
N LYS A 43 -10.32 -11.06 3.21
CA LYS A 43 -10.46 -12.19 2.29
C LYS A 43 -9.69 -11.92 1.00
N GLY A 44 -9.36 -12.98 0.26
CA GLY A 44 -8.71 -12.86 -1.05
C GLY A 44 -9.50 -11.97 -2.01
N SER A 45 -10.83 -12.09 -2.03
CA SER A 45 -11.75 -11.25 -2.80
C SER A 45 -11.59 -9.76 -2.50
N ASP A 46 -11.47 -9.41 -1.22
CA ASP A 46 -11.38 -8.02 -0.76
C ASP A 46 -10.01 -7.39 -1.08
N LYS A 47 -9.00 -8.23 -1.34
CA LYS A 47 -7.66 -7.80 -1.75
C LYS A 47 -7.57 -7.51 -3.24
N ILE A 48 -8.49 -8.03 -4.07
CA ILE A 48 -8.45 -7.92 -5.53
C ILE A 48 -8.27 -6.47 -6.03
N PRO A 49 -9.03 -5.47 -5.53
CA PRO A 49 -8.87 -4.09 -6.00
C PRO A 49 -7.46 -3.55 -5.76
N PHE A 50 -6.88 -3.84 -4.60
CA PHE A 50 -5.52 -3.39 -4.24
C PHE A 50 -4.44 -4.12 -5.02
N ILE A 51 -4.65 -5.41 -5.34
CA ILE A 51 -3.74 -6.20 -6.19
C ILE A 51 -3.73 -5.64 -7.61
N ARG A 52 -4.90 -5.36 -8.19
CA ARG A 52 -5.02 -4.77 -9.53
C ARG A 52 -4.36 -3.41 -9.62
N GLU A 53 -4.57 -2.56 -8.61
CA GLU A 53 -3.95 -1.24 -8.58
C GLU A 53 -2.43 -1.31 -8.40
N ALA A 54 -1.93 -2.21 -7.54
CA ALA A 54 -0.49 -2.43 -7.41
C ALA A 54 0.15 -2.91 -8.73
N GLU A 55 -0.54 -3.78 -9.48
CA GLU A 55 -0.08 -4.24 -10.79
C GLU A 55 -0.08 -3.10 -11.82
N ARG A 56 -1.14 -2.26 -11.83
CA ARG A 56 -1.19 -1.07 -12.68
C ARG A 56 -0.03 -0.12 -12.39
N LEU A 57 0.28 0.13 -11.11
CA LEU A 57 1.40 0.97 -10.68
C LEU A 57 2.75 0.36 -11.07
N ARG A 58 2.89 -0.97 -11.00
CA ARG A 58 4.09 -1.69 -11.43
C ARG A 58 4.32 -1.54 -12.94
N ILE A 59 3.30 -1.77 -13.75
CA ILE A 59 3.37 -1.64 -15.22
C ILE A 59 3.69 -0.19 -15.60
N LYS A 60 2.98 0.79 -15.02
CA LYS A 60 3.25 2.22 -15.26
C LYS A 60 4.69 2.57 -14.89
N HIS A 61 5.19 2.10 -13.76
CA HIS A 61 6.56 2.35 -13.33
C HIS A 61 7.60 1.76 -14.29
N MET A 62 7.36 0.57 -14.86
CA MET A 62 8.25 -0.01 -15.87
C MET A 62 8.23 0.76 -17.20
N ALA A 63 7.07 1.28 -17.60
CA ALA A 63 6.94 2.10 -18.80
C ALA A 63 7.60 3.48 -18.62
N ASP A 64 7.39 4.13 -17.48
CA ASP A 64 7.96 5.44 -17.15
C ASP A 64 9.48 5.37 -16.91
N TYR A 65 9.98 4.23 -16.42
CA TYR A 65 11.39 4.03 -16.08
C TYR A 65 11.93 2.67 -16.59
N PRO A 66 12.15 2.51 -17.91
CA PRO A 66 12.59 1.25 -18.51
C PRO A 66 13.91 0.71 -17.94
N ASP A 67 14.83 1.60 -17.57
CA ASP A 67 16.14 1.26 -17.01
C ASP A 67 16.14 1.13 -15.47
N TYR A 68 14.95 1.15 -14.84
CA TYR A 68 14.87 1.06 -13.40
C TYR A 68 15.39 -0.28 -12.88
N LYS A 69 16.42 -0.20 -12.03
CA LYS A 69 16.92 -1.32 -11.23
C LYS A 69 16.91 -0.93 -9.76
N TYR A 70 16.23 -1.73 -8.94
CA TYR A 70 16.27 -1.56 -7.49
C TYR A 70 17.68 -1.88 -6.99
N ARG A 71 18.30 -0.92 -6.32
CA ARG A 71 19.60 -1.03 -5.64
C ARG A 71 19.38 -0.62 -4.19
N PRO A 72 19.29 -1.58 -3.25
CA PRO A 72 19.04 -1.31 -1.83
C PRO A 72 20.16 -0.49 -1.19
#